data_AF-A0A524LLZ5-F1
#
_entry.id   AF-A0A524LLZ5-F1
#
_cell.length_a   1.000
_cell.length_b   1.000
_cell.length_c   1.000
_cell.angle_alpha   90.00
_cell.angle_beta   90.00
_cell.angle_gamma   90.00
#
_symmetry.space_group_name_H-M   'P 1'
#
loop_
_entity.id
_entity.type
_entity.pdbx_description
1 polymer ?
#
loop_
_entity_poly.entity_id
_entity_poly.type
_entity_poly.pdbx_seq_one_letter_code
_entity_poly.pdbx_strand_id
1 'polypeptide(L)'
;MLVQELLGDTSGFGSREINTLKAKCAQFLRESAALPLYKLLPRNYTDFHRVKVRQKNTDDDLSEAYNRAFGMQFRNLRQRAVFASGTRPEPTDTTEPFYVFPTNGYKYLYSKEVKNSNADYKQVMESLFQRFEDNNKALDIVTDVLKYTYLRENLAEGIISESEIILYGIPHYYAVRTAAVPPYGKLFQ
;
A
#
# COMPACT_ATOMS: atom_id res chain seq x y z
N MET A 1 0.29 18.33 -44.18
CA MET A 1 1.11 18.57 -42.97
C MET A 1 0.13 18.70 -41.81
N LEU A 2 0.04 17.66 -40.99
CA LEU A 2 -1.01 17.43 -39.99
C LEU A 2 -0.84 18.36 -38.77
N VAL A 3 -1.67 19.40 -38.69
CA VAL A 3 -1.78 20.23 -37.46
C VAL A 3 -2.66 19.55 -36.41
N GLN A 4 -3.39 18.47 -36.77
CA GLN A 4 -4.18 17.67 -35.83
C GLN A 4 -3.36 16.63 -35.02
N GLU A 5 -2.08 16.40 -35.34
CA GLU A 5 -1.19 15.55 -34.53
C GLU A 5 -0.41 16.35 -33.44
N LEU A 6 -0.56 17.68 -33.41
CA LEU A 6 0.08 18.59 -32.46
C LEU A 6 -0.81 18.98 -31.27
N LEU A 7 -2.08 18.58 -31.28
CA LEU A 7 -2.88 18.53 -30.07
C LEU A 7 -2.53 17.21 -29.40
N GLY A 8 -1.51 17.26 -28.56
CA GLY A 8 -1.10 16.14 -27.74
C GLY A 8 -2.33 15.46 -27.18
N ASP A 9 -2.37 14.14 -27.36
CA ASP A 9 -3.29 13.24 -26.69
C ASP A 9 -3.10 13.49 -25.19
N THR A 10 -3.81 14.49 -24.69
CA THR A 10 -3.96 14.79 -23.27
C THR A 10 -4.81 13.64 -22.80
N SER A 11 -4.14 12.53 -22.53
CA SER A 11 -4.62 11.34 -21.86
C SER A 11 -4.94 11.71 -20.41
N GLY A 12 -5.80 12.72 -20.26
CA GLY A 12 -6.42 13.10 -19.03
C GLY A 12 -7.19 11.90 -18.54
N PHE A 13 -6.98 11.58 -17.28
CA PHE A 13 -7.80 10.65 -16.53
C PHE A 13 -9.28 10.88 -16.86
N GLY A 14 -9.87 9.95 -17.61
CA GLY A 14 -11.17 10.13 -18.24
C GLY A 14 -12.25 9.27 -17.63
N SER A 15 -13.45 9.35 -18.22
CA SER A 15 -14.61 8.58 -17.78
C SER A 15 -14.36 7.07 -17.77
N ARG A 16 -13.47 6.57 -18.66
CA ARG A 16 -13.11 5.15 -18.73
C ARG A 16 -12.33 4.69 -17.49
N GLU A 17 -11.34 5.46 -17.07
CA GLU A 17 -10.51 5.19 -15.89
C GLU A 17 -11.38 5.26 -14.63
N ILE A 18 -12.23 6.29 -14.52
CA ILE A 18 -13.19 6.43 -13.42
C ILE A 18 -14.13 5.22 -13.34
N ASN A 19 -14.70 4.80 -14.47
CA ASN A 19 -15.58 3.63 -14.52
C ASN A 19 -14.83 2.35 -14.15
N THR A 20 -13.56 2.24 -14.53
CA THR A 20 -12.70 1.12 -14.13
C THR A 20 -12.51 1.10 -12.61
N LEU A 21 -12.19 2.23 -11.99
CA LEU A 21 -12.05 2.32 -10.54
C LEU A 21 -13.38 2.03 -9.81
N LYS A 22 -14.48 2.64 -10.26
CA LYS A 22 -15.82 2.41 -9.67
C LYS A 22 -16.23 0.94 -9.74
N ALA A 23 -15.92 0.23 -10.84
CA ALA A 23 -16.27 -1.18 -11.00
C ALA A 23 -15.30 -2.13 -10.27
N LYS A 24 -14.00 -1.91 -10.41
CA LYS A 24 -12.96 -2.87 -9.95
C LYS A 24 -12.47 -2.61 -8.53
N CYS A 25 -12.72 -1.42 -7.98
CA CYS A 25 -12.23 -0.99 -6.66
C CYS A 25 -13.40 -0.55 -5.74
N ALA A 26 -14.63 -0.91 -6.09
CA ALA A 26 -15.85 -0.55 -5.36
C ALA A 26 -15.79 -0.86 -3.87
N GLN A 27 -15.19 -1.99 -3.48
CA GLN A 27 -15.02 -2.37 -2.08
C GLN A 27 -14.23 -1.32 -1.32
N PHE A 28 -13.08 -0.91 -1.86
CA PHE A 28 -12.21 0.08 -1.24
C PHE A 28 -12.90 1.44 -1.12
N LEU A 29 -13.57 1.89 -2.20
CA LEU A 29 -14.26 3.18 -2.20
C LEU A 29 -15.35 3.27 -1.11
N ARG A 30 -15.98 2.14 -0.73
CA ARG A 30 -16.92 2.08 0.39
C ARG A 30 -16.22 2.00 1.73
N GLU A 31 -15.27 1.08 1.89
CA GLU A 31 -14.60 0.81 3.17
C GLU A 31 -13.67 1.93 3.62
N SER A 32 -13.07 2.68 2.69
CA SER A 32 -12.18 3.80 3.02
C SER A 32 -12.92 5.07 3.41
N ALA A 33 -14.26 5.09 3.35
CA ALA A 33 -15.08 6.29 3.57
C ALA A 33 -14.64 7.49 2.72
N ALA A 34 -14.30 7.25 1.45
CA ALA A 34 -13.78 8.24 0.52
C ALA A 34 -12.45 8.91 0.95
N LEU A 35 -11.65 8.23 1.78
CA LEU A 35 -10.29 8.66 2.10
C LEU A 35 -9.28 8.08 1.11
N PRO A 36 -8.23 8.85 0.75
CA PRO A 36 -7.18 8.39 -0.16
C PRO A 36 -6.16 7.48 0.54
N LEU A 37 -5.56 6.60 -0.25
CA LEU A 37 -4.30 5.94 0.08
C LEU A 37 -3.22 6.38 -0.90
N TYR A 38 -2.01 6.55 -0.39
CA TYR A 38 -0.87 7.02 -1.16
C TYR A 38 0.26 6.00 -1.19
N LYS A 39 0.99 5.99 -2.30
CA LYS A 39 2.25 5.25 -2.44
C LYS A 39 3.19 5.97 -3.39
N LEU A 40 4.48 5.96 -3.06
CA LEU A 40 5.54 6.37 -3.99
C LEU A 40 5.75 5.30 -5.06
N LEU A 41 5.63 5.69 -6.32
CA LEU A 41 5.93 4.84 -7.48
C LEU A 41 6.94 5.52 -8.41
N PRO A 42 7.64 4.77 -9.26
CA PRO A 42 8.60 5.33 -10.21
C PRO A 42 7.97 6.37 -11.15
N ARG A 43 8.71 7.45 -11.41
CA ARG A 43 8.22 8.58 -12.23
C ARG A 43 7.88 8.22 -13.68
N ASN A 44 8.41 7.11 -14.18
CA ASN A 44 8.16 6.62 -15.55
C ASN A 44 6.81 5.89 -15.71
N TYR A 45 6.02 5.75 -14.65
CA TYR A 45 4.67 5.18 -14.74
C TYR A 45 3.75 6.17 -15.45
N THR A 46 2.72 5.69 -16.15
CA THR A 46 1.68 6.55 -16.73
C THR A 46 0.77 7.13 -15.63
N ASP A 47 0.00 8.18 -15.95
CA ASP A 47 -0.90 8.83 -14.99
C ASP A 47 -1.96 7.91 -14.42
N PHE A 48 -2.44 6.95 -15.21
CA PHE A 48 -3.25 5.83 -14.77
C PHE A 48 -2.50 4.53 -15.06
N HIS A 49 -2.27 3.70 -14.03
CA HIS A 49 -1.48 2.49 -14.19
C HIS A 49 -2.07 1.29 -13.44
N ARG A 50 -2.02 0.11 -14.06
CA ARG A 50 -2.36 -1.16 -13.41
C ARG A 50 -1.09 -1.83 -12.92
N VAL A 51 -0.82 -1.72 -11.61
CA VAL A 51 0.41 -2.23 -11.01
C VAL A 51 0.24 -3.68 -10.58
N LYS A 52 1.01 -4.59 -11.17
CA LYS A 52 1.01 -6.01 -10.77
C LYS A 52 1.68 -6.17 -9.41
N VAL A 53 1.02 -6.89 -8.51
CA VAL A 53 1.59 -7.31 -7.23
C VAL A 53 2.42 -8.56 -7.46
N ARG A 54 3.73 -8.44 -7.26
CA ARG A 54 4.68 -9.54 -7.41
C ARG A 54 5.28 -9.89 -6.06
N GLN A 55 5.61 -11.17 -5.88
CA GLN A 55 6.41 -11.59 -4.74
C GLN A 55 7.80 -10.95 -4.84
N LYS A 56 8.15 -10.16 -3.83
CA LYS A 56 9.50 -9.62 -3.68
C LYS A 56 10.44 -10.73 -3.22
N ASN A 57 11.67 -10.71 -3.73
CA ASN A 57 12.72 -11.60 -3.26
C ASN A 57 13.36 -10.99 -2.01
N THR A 58 12.63 -11.07 -0.90
CA THR A 58 13.07 -10.57 0.41
C THR A 58 12.90 -11.69 1.42
N ASP A 59 14.02 -12.07 2.02
CA ASP A 59 14.13 -13.10 3.03
C ASP A 59 14.87 -12.48 4.22
N ASP A 60 14.14 -11.65 4.97
CA ASP A 60 14.62 -11.01 6.19
C ASP A 60 13.78 -11.45 7.39
N ASP A 61 14.35 -11.35 8.59
CA ASP A 61 13.71 -11.80 9.83
C ASP A 61 12.35 -11.13 10.06
N LEU A 62 12.19 -9.89 9.58
CA LEU A 62 10.93 -9.17 9.69
C LEU A 62 9.87 -9.75 8.75
N SER A 63 10.25 -10.16 7.53
CA SER A 63 9.40 -10.91 6.62
C SER A 63 9.01 -12.25 7.22
N GLU A 64 9.94 -12.93 7.87
CA GLU A 64 9.65 -14.16 8.59
C GLU A 64 8.65 -13.93 9.72
N ALA A 65 8.85 -12.90 10.56
CA ALA A 65 7.95 -12.56 11.66
C ALA A 65 6.51 -12.31 11.16
N TYR A 66 6.35 -11.55 10.08
CA TYR A 66 5.04 -11.31 9.46
C TYR A 66 4.40 -12.59 8.93
N ASN A 67 5.21 -13.45 8.30
CA ASN A 67 4.73 -14.71 7.76
C ASN A 67 4.37 -15.71 8.87
N ARG A 68 5.06 -15.70 10.02
CA ARG A 68 4.65 -16.46 11.21
C ARG A 68 3.38 -15.88 11.83
N ALA A 69 3.27 -14.55 11.91
CA ALA A 69 2.13 -13.87 12.53
C ALA A 69 0.83 -14.03 11.74
N PHE A 70 0.90 -13.91 10.41
CA PHE A 70 -0.27 -13.81 9.55
C PHE A 70 -0.30 -14.82 8.40
N GLY A 71 0.78 -15.57 8.19
CA GLY A 71 0.98 -16.40 6.99
C GLY A 71 0.16 -17.68 6.95
N MET A 72 -0.43 -18.11 8.07
CA MET A 72 -1.40 -19.23 8.07
C MET A 72 -2.56 -18.98 7.09
N GLN A 73 -2.93 -17.71 6.88
CA GLN A 73 -4.02 -17.33 5.96
C GLN A 73 -3.49 -16.92 4.58
N PHE A 74 -2.25 -16.42 4.48
CA PHE A 74 -1.63 -15.98 3.23
C PHE A 74 -0.11 -16.20 3.24
N ARG A 75 0.37 -17.18 2.47
CA ARG A 75 1.80 -17.40 2.30
C ARG A 75 2.48 -16.17 1.71
N ASN A 76 3.65 -15.81 2.26
CA ASN A 76 4.49 -14.70 1.82
C ASN A 76 3.74 -13.35 1.81
N LEU A 77 2.97 -13.09 2.88
CA LEU A 77 2.10 -11.91 2.99
C LEU A 77 2.91 -10.64 2.77
N ARG A 78 4.02 -10.46 3.52
CA ARG A 78 4.83 -9.23 3.44
C ARG A 78 5.40 -9.04 2.04
N GLN A 79 5.91 -10.10 1.42
CA GLN A 79 6.51 -10.05 0.10
C GLN A 79 5.50 -9.80 -1.02
N ARG A 80 4.22 -10.09 -0.79
CA ARG A 80 3.13 -9.93 -1.77
C ARG A 80 2.12 -8.85 -1.37
N ALA A 81 2.44 -8.02 -0.39
CA ALA A 81 1.57 -6.92 0.03
C ALA A 81 1.90 -5.60 -0.66
N VAL A 82 0.90 -4.73 -0.72
CA VAL A 82 1.02 -3.33 -1.10
C VAL A 82 0.97 -2.50 0.16
N PHE A 83 2.09 -1.85 0.47
CA PHE A 83 2.22 -0.91 1.58
C PHE A 83 1.87 0.49 1.08
N ALA A 84 0.90 1.14 1.72
CA ALA A 84 0.41 2.48 1.41
C ALA A 84 0.14 3.25 2.71
N SER A 85 -0.01 4.57 2.64
CA SER A 85 -0.30 5.42 3.80
C SER A 85 -1.47 6.37 3.52
N GLY A 86 -2.17 6.79 4.57
CA GLY A 86 -3.17 7.88 4.48
C GLY A 86 -2.54 9.26 4.28
N THR A 87 -1.25 9.42 4.60
CA THR A 87 -0.52 10.67 4.41
C THR A 87 0.16 10.68 3.06
N ARG A 88 0.07 11.80 2.34
CA ARG A 88 0.75 11.98 1.04
C ARG A 88 2.26 12.02 1.28
N PRO A 89 3.04 11.07 0.74
CA PRO A 89 4.49 11.10 0.89
C PRO A 89 5.10 12.16 -0.03
N GLU A 90 6.23 12.72 0.40
CA GLU A 90 7.03 13.63 -0.40
C GLU A 90 7.67 12.90 -1.59
N PRO A 91 7.64 13.48 -2.81
CA PRO A 91 8.29 12.88 -3.97
C PRO A 91 9.82 12.87 -3.80
N THR A 92 10.47 11.91 -4.47
CA THR A 92 11.95 11.86 -4.57
C THR A 92 12.37 12.12 -6.02
N ASP A 93 13.67 12.15 -6.31
CA ASP A 93 14.17 12.32 -7.68
C ASP A 93 13.68 11.23 -8.65
N THR A 94 13.43 10.02 -8.14
CA THR A 94 13.07 8.84 -8.93
C THR A 94 11.62 8.41 -8.76
N THR A 95 10.93 8.90 -7.72
CA THR A 95 9.56 8.49 -7.38
C THR A 95 8.65 9.67 -7.11
N GLU A 96 7.35 9.43 -7.17
CA GLU A 96 6.33 10.44 -6.88
C GLU A 96 5.07 9.79 -6.28
N PRO A 97 4.20 10.59 -5.63
CA PRO A 97 2.99 10.08 -5.01
C PRO A 97 1.88 9.73 -6.02
N PHE A 98 1.32 8.54 -5.87
CA PHE A 98 0.13 8.04 -6.53
C PHE A 98 -0.97 7.73 -5.53
N TYR A 99 -2.23 7.96 -5.91
CA TYR A 99 -3.39 7.36 -5.26
C TYR A 99 -3.43 5.86 -5.53
N VAL A 100 -3.70 5.06 -4.51
CA VAL A 100 -3.74 3.59 -4.57
C VAL A 100 -5.17 3.10 -4.46
N PHE A 101 -5.59 2.29 -5.43
CA PHE A 101 -6.91 1.66 -5.48
C PHE A 101 -6.76 0.14 -5.58
N PRO A 102 -6.83 -0.60 -4.45
CA PRO A 102 -6.81 -2.05 -4.50
C PRO A 102 -8.05 -2.60 -5.21
N THR A 103 -7.89 -3.68 -5.96
CA THR A 103 -9.04 -4.34 -6.58
C THR A 103 -9.92 -5.03 -5.54
N ASN A 104 -11.20 -5.18 -5.83
CA ASN A 104 -12.16 -5.92 -5.02
C ASN A 104 -11.61 -7.31 -4.61
N GLY A 105 -11.95 -7.74 -3.40
CA GLY A 105 -11.43 -8.96 -2.77
C GLY A 105 -10.14 -8.74 -1.98
N TYR A 106 -9.64 -7.50 -1.89
CA TYR A 106 -8.51 -7.19 -1.03
C TYR A 106 -8.85 -7.37 0.44
N LYS A 107 -7.80 -7.61 1.21
CA LYS A 107 -7.78 -7.57 2.66
C LYS A 107 -6.76 -6.52 3.10
N TYR A 108 -6.90 -6.05 4.33
CA TYR A 108 -6.00 -5.05 4.88
C TYR A 108 -5.58 -5.39 6.32
N LEU A 109 -4.45 -4.83 6.71
CA LEU A 109 -3.84 -4.89 8.03
C LEU A 109 -3.22 -3.52 8.30
N TYR A 110 -3.36 -3.00 9.50
CA TYR A 110 -2.63 -1.80 9.94
C TYR A 110 -2.41 -1.83 11.44
N SER A 111 -1.43 -1.08 11.93
CA SER A 111 -1.27 -0.78 13.35
C SER A 111 -1.31 0.73 13.51
N LYS A 112 -2.11 1.23 14.46
CA LYS A 112 -2.29 2.68 14.69
C LYS A 112 -0.97 3.38 15.00
N GLU A 113 -0.01 2.65 15.56
CA GLU A 113 1.27 3.16 16.03
C GLU A 113 2.38 3.05 14.98
N VAL A 114 2.14 2.34 13.87
CA VAL A 114 3.18 2.05 12.86
C VAL A 114 2.93 2.89 11.61
N LYS A 115 3.89 3.77 11.29
CA LYS A 115 3.86 4.59 10.07
C LYS A 115 4.75 4.02 8.97
N ASN A 116 5.81 3.30 9.33
CA ASN A 116 6.70 2.63 8.40
C ASN A 116 7.28 1.38 9.06
N SER A 117 6.66 0.22 8.82
CA SER A 117 7.09 -1.03 9.46
C SER A 117 8.54 -1.42 9.16
N ASN A 118 9.11 -0.99 8.02
CA ASN A 118 10.52 -1.26 7.72
C ASN A 118 11.47 -0.45 8.61
N ALA A 119 11.09 0.76 9.02
CA ALA A 119 11.90 1.58 9.92
C ALA A 119 11.59 1.24 11.38
N ASP A 120 10.30 1.23 11.73
CA ASP A 120 9.81 1.15 13.12
C ASP A 120 10.18 -0.20 13.75
N TYR A 121 9.96 -1.32 13.05
CA TYR A 121 10.27 -2.64 13.60
C TYR A 121 11.73 -3.04 13.44
N LYS A 122 12.46 -2.51 12.47
CA LYS A 122 13.86 -2.88 12.27
C LYS A 122 14.70 -2.54 13.50
N GLN A 123 14.51 -1.35 14.07
CA GLN A 123 15.21 -0.95 15.30
C GLN A 123 14.84 -1.83 16.50
N VAL A 124 13.55 -2.17 16.63
CA VAL A 124 13.06 -3.06 17.70
C VAL A 124 13.67 -4.45 17.56
N MET A 125 13.67 -5.02 16.35
CA MET A 125 14.24 -6.34 16.08
C MET A 125 15.75 -6.36 16.33
N GLU A 126 16.50 -5.39 15.81
CA GLU A 126 17.94 -5.28 16.05
C GLU A 126 18.25 -5.21 17.56
N SER A 127 17.46 -4.45 18.32
CA SER A 127 17.62 -4.34 19.78
C SER A 127 17.30 -5.64 20.51
N LEU A 128 16.30 -6.40 20.05
CA LEU A 128 15.94 -7.68 20.64
C LEU A 128 17.02 -8.74 20.32
N PHE A 129 17.47 -8.83 19.07
CA PHE A 129 18.51 -9.79 18.68
C PHE A 129 19.85 -9.54 19.39
N GLN A 130 20.19 -8.29 19.71
CA GLN A 130 21.38 -8.01 20.51
C GLN A 130 21.26 -8.45 21.98
N ARG A 131 20.03 -8.55 22.50
CA ARG A 131 19.77 -8.88 23.92
C ARG A 131 19.53 -10.36 24.17
N PHE A 132 19.05 -11.09 23.16
CA PHE A 132 18.79 -12.52 23.28
C PHE A 132 19.88 -13.32 22.56
N GLU A 133 20.49 -14.28 23.25
CA GLU A 133 21.43 -15.22 22.64
C GLU A 133 20.75 -16.15 21.62
N ASP A 134 19.44 -16.38 21.77
CA ASP A 134 18.61 -17.18 20.88
C ASP A 134 17.71 -16.28 20.02
N ASN A 135 18.10 -16.10 18.76
CA ASN A 135 17.36 -15.30 17.79
C ASN A 135 15.92 -15.81 17.58
N ASN A 136 15.62 -17.09 17.78
CA ASN A 136 14.25 -17.59 17.63
C ASN A 136 13.31 -17.01 18.68
N LYS A 137 13.78 -16.80 19.92
CA LYS A 137 12.98 -16.17 20.97
C LYS A 137 12.66 -14.71 20.64
N ALA A 138 13.64 -13.97 20.14
CA ALA A 138 13.43 -12.59 19.70
C ALA A 138 12.38 -12.55 18.57
N LEU A 139 12.48 -13.46 17.60
CA LEU A 139 11.54 -13.57 16.49
C LEU A 139 10.12 -13.92 16.95
N ASP A 140 9.96 -14.82 17.93
CA ASP A 140 8.65 -15.20 18.48
C ASP A 140 8.00 -14.03 19.24
N ILE A 141 8.78 -13.27 20.02
CA ILE A 141 8.29 -12.05 20.68
C ILE A 141 7.79 -11.04 19.66
N VAL A 142 8.56 -10.78 18.60
CA VAL A 142 8.17 -9.84 17.53
C VAL A 142 6.91 -10.35 16.84
N THR A 143 6.83 -11.64 16.56
CA THR A 143 5.67 -12.29 15.95
C THR A 143 4.41 -12.07 16.78
N ASP A 144 4.49 -12.21 18.09
CA ASP A 144 3.35 -11.99 18.98
C ASP A 144 2.98 -10.50 19.07
N VAL A 145 3.96 -9.60 19.17
CA VAL A 145 3.71 -8.15 19.09
C VAL A 145 2.96 -7.78 17.81
N LEU A 146 3.34 -8.35 16.66
CA LEU A 146 2.64 -8.11 15.40
C LEU A 146 1.18 -8.58 15.48
N LYS A 147 0.91 -9.79 15.99
CA LYS A 147 -0.45 -10.33 16.12
C LYS A 147 -1.35 -9.46 17.01
N TYR A 148 -0.80 -8.90 18.09
CA TYR A 148 -1.57 -8.08 19.04
C TYR A 148 -1.79 -6.64 18.57
N THR A 149 -0.83 -6.07 17.83
CA THR A 149 -0.88 -4.65 17.44
C THR A 149 -1.60 -4.39 16.13
N TYR A 150 -1.65 -5.39 15.22
CA TYR A 150 -2.28 -5.21 13.92
C TYR A 150 -3.79 -5.49 13.94
N LEU A 151 -4.53 -4.54 13.38
CA LEU A 151 -5.98 -4.54 13.25
C LEU A 151 -6.40 -4.86 11.79
N ARG A 152 -7.62 -5.38 11.65
CA ARG A 152 -8.23 -5.78 10.36
C ARG A 152 -9.60 -5.18 10.13
N GLU A 153 -10.04 -4.32 11.02
CA GLU A 153 -11.36 -3.72 11.03
C GLU A 153 -11.23 -2.23 10.80
N ASN A 154 -12.26 -1.59 10.27
CA ASN A 154 -12.33 -0.14 10.10
C ASN A 154 -11.13 0.49 9.35
N LEU A 155 -10.99 0.18 8.05
CA LEU A 155 -9.94 0.75 7.20
C LEU A 155 -9.85 2.28 7.29
N ALA A 156 -10.99 2.97 7.35
CA ALA A 156 -11.02 4.43 7.46
C ALA A 156 -10.27 4.93 8.70
N GLU A 157 -10.39 4.24 9.84
CA GLU A 157 -9.63 4.57 11.04
C GLU A 157 -8.13 4.46 10.82
N GLY A 158 -7.66 3.39 10.19
CA GLY A 158 -6.23 3.23 9.87
C GLY A 158 -5.69 4.32 8.95
N ILE A 159 -6.50 4.77 8.00
CA ILE A 159 -6.14 5.87 7.10
C ILE A 159 -6.06 7.19 7.88
N ILE A 160 -7.02 7.47 8.76
CA ILE A 160 -7.07 8.67 9.61
C ILE A 160 -5.91 8.71 10.60
N SER A 161 -5.51 7.57 11.16
CA SER A 161 -4.37 7.48 12.08
C SER A 161 -3.01 7.59 11.38
N GLU A 162 -2.98 7.91 10.08
CA GLU A 162 -1.77 8.04 9.26
C GLU A 162 -0.90 6.77 9.26
N SER A 163 -1.51 5.63 9.52
CA SER A 163 -0.81 4.37 9.68
C SER A 163 -0.37 3.81 8.33
N GLU A 164 0.64 2.94 8.37
CA GLU A 164 0.94 2.09 7.24
C GLU A 164 -0.17 1.05 7.05
N ILE A 165 -0.82 1.12 5.90
CA ILE A 165 -1.84 0.17 5.47
C ILE A 165 -1.20 -0.89 4.59
N ILE A 166 -1.33 -2.14 5.01
CA ILE A 166 -0.85 -3.33 4.30
C ILE A 166 -2.03 -3.96 3.57
N LEU A 167 -2.12 -3.75 2.26
CA LEU A 167 -3.15 -4.34 1.40
C LEU A 167 -2.62 -5.67 0.83
N TYR A 168 -3.41 -6.74 0.91
CA TYR A 168 -2.99 -8.08 0.46
C TYR A 168 -4.15 -8.89 -0.12
N GLY A 169 -3.82 -10.06 -0.67
CA GLY A 169 -4.80 -10.96 -1.29
C GLY A 169 -5.21 -10.56 -2.72
N ILE A 170 -4.53 -9.59 -3.33
CA ILE A 170 -4.82 -9.10 -4.68
C ILE A 170 -3.66 -9.32 -5.67
N PRO A 171 -3.96 -9.61 -6.95
CA PRO A 171 -2.92 -9.79 -7.97
C PRO A 171 -2.41 -8.47 -8.56
N HIS A 172 -3.17 -7.39 -8.43
CA HIS A 172 -2.81 -6.05 -8.89
C HIS A 172 -3.64 -4.99 -8.18
N TYR A 173 -3.24 -3.74 -8.31
CA TYR A 173 -4.01 -2.55 -7.92
C TYR A 173 -3.93 -1.51 -9.03
N TYR A 174 -4.79 -0.50 -8.97
CA TYR A 174 -4.69 0.67 -9.83
C TYR A 174 -4.02 1.82 -9.10
N ALA A 175 -3.15 2.54 -9.81
CA ALA A 175 -2.45 3.70 -9.32
C ALA A 175 -2.80 4.91 -10.18
N VAL A 176 -3.08 6.05 -9.55
CA VAL A 176 -3.37 7.31 -10.25
C VAL A 176 -2.42 8.40 -9.79
N ARG A 177 -1.66 8.99 -10.71
CA ARG A 177 -0.66 10.01 -10.38
C ARG A 177 -1.35 11.22 -9.76
N THR A 178 -0.93 11.60 -8.56
CA THR A 178 -1.59 12.70 -7.83
C THR A 178 -1.47 14.05 -8.55
N ALA A 179 -0.43 14.26 -9.35
CA ALA A 179 -0.22 15.49 -10.11
C ALA A 179 -1.09 15.59 -11.37
N ALA A 180 -1.64 14.47 -11.87
CA ALA A 180 -2.37 14.41 -13.12
C ALA A 180 -3.90 14.55 -12.95
N VAL A 181 -4.38 14.52 -11.72
CA VAL A 181 -5.82 14.54 -11.41
C VAL A 181 -6.16 15.57 -10.35
N PRO A 182 -7.43 16.01 -10.27
CA PRO A 182 -7.90 16.84 -9.17
C PRO A 182 -7.68 16.18 -7.80
N PRO A 183 -7.78 16.96 -6.71
CA PRO A 183 -7.77 16.40 -5.36
C PRO A 183 -8.79 15.25 -5.23
N TYR A 184 -8.41 14.19 -4.52
CA TYR A 184 -9.15 12.92 -4.42
C TYR A 184 -10.68 13.07 -4.27
N GLY A 185 -11.14 14.00 -3.40
CA GLY A 185 -12.57 14.22 -3.16
C GLY A 185 -13.38 14.66 -4.39
N LYS A 186 -12.72 15.16 -5.44
CA LYS A 186 -13.31 15.56 -6.72
C LYS A 186 -13.22 14.49 -7.80
N LEU A 187 -12.53 13.36 -7.55
CA LEU A 187 -12.28 12.34 -8.56
C LEU A 187 -13.54 11.55 -8.98
N PHE A 188 -14.54 11.52 -8.10
CA PHE A 188 -15.74 10.69 -8.26
C PHE A 188 -17.06 11.48 -8.30
N GLN A 189 -16.97 12.82 -8.22
CA GLN A 189 -18.10 13.75 -8.39
C GLN A 189 -18.47 13.81 -9.88
#